data_AF-A0A2B7Y8U1-F1
#
_entry.id   AF-A0A2B7Y8U1-F1
#
_cell.length_a   1.000
_cell.length_b   1.000
_cell.length_c   1.000
_cell.angle_alpha   90.00
_cell.angle_beta   90.00
_cell.angle_gamma   90.00
#
_symmetry.space_group_name_H-M   'P 1'
#
loop_
_entity.id
_entity.type
_entity.pdbx_description
1 polymer ?
#
loop_
_entity_poly.entity_id
_entity_poly.type
_entity_poly.pdbx_seq_one_letter_code
_entity_poly.pdbx_strand_id
1 'polypeptide(L)'
;MPYLQVENDTATPTALPSPPPDDAFHRLVEDLSAALGPSSGLDSDDVDPLDIQKLMEGYTSKESEWERYALGDGSRAYTRNLVDEGNGKSNLLILVWSPGNGSAIHDHANAHCVMKILKGRLQETLYAWPEEDKLQKGETSPLAITRETVYGENQVTYMSDKLGLHKISNPDPDNFAVSLHCKPSNIDTLIC
;
A
#
# COMPACT_ATOMS: atom_id res chain seq x y z
N MET A 1 31.62 5.22 53.69
CA MET A 1 32.39 6.44 53.38
C MET A 1 33.86 6.14 53.62
N PRO A 2 34.81 6.50 52.73
CA PRO A 2 34.71 7.44 51.60
C PRO A 2 34.81 6.73 50.22
N TYR A 3 34.96 7.41 49.09
CA TYR A 3 34.06 8.24 48.27
C TYR A 3 34.67 8.25 46.85
N LEU A 4 33.91 8.69 45.83
CA LEU A 4 34.22 8.93 44.40
C LEU A 4 33.88 7.74 43.47
N GLN A 5 33.13 7.89 42.36
CA GLN A 5 32.54 9.06 41.71
C GLN A 5 31.31 8.60 40.89
N VAL A 6 30.22 9.35 40.98
CA VAL A 6 29.06 9.25 40.08
C VAL A 6 29.48 9.92 38.78
N GLU A 7 29.63 9.15 37.71
CA GLU A 7 29.76 9.73 36.37
C GLU A 7 28.38 10.18 35.90
N ASN A 8 28.31 11.46 35.53
CA ASN A 8 27.15 12.07 34.90
C ASN A 8 26.79 11.30 33.63
N ASP A 9 25.63 10.64 33.64
CA ASP A 9 24.89 10.36 32.42
C ASP A 9 24.60 11.70 31.74
N THR A 10 25.46 12.04 30.78
CA THR A 10 25.21 13.09 29.84
C THR A 10 24.05 12.59 29.00
N ALA A 11 22.86 13.14 29.27
CA ALA A 11 21.70 12.98 28.42
C ALA A 11 22.12 13.34 26.99
N THR A 12 22.33 12.32 26.18
CA THR A 12 22.42 12.45 24.72
C THR A 12 21.17 13.22 24.31
N PRO A 13 21.29 14.37 23.61
CA PRO A 13 20.12 15.02 23.06
C PRO A 13 19.47 14.00 22.14
N THR A 14 18.25 13.58 22.47
CA THR A 14 17.39 12.83 21.56
C THR A 14 17.35 13.64 20.28
N ALA A 15 18.07 13.18 19.26
CA ALA A 15 18.09 13.85 17.98
C ALA A 15 16.63 13.97 17.53
N LEU A 16 16.15 15.21 17.39
CA LEU A 16 14.89 15.47 16.71
C LEU A 16 14.93 14.70 15.38
N PRO A 17 13.85 14.00 15.00
CA PRO A 17 13.82 13.31 13.72
C PRO A 17 14.25 14.31 12.64
N SER A 18 15.27 13.94 11.87
CA SER A 18 15.71 14.74 10.72
C SER A 18 14.47 15.01 9.86
N PRO A 19 14.27 16.25 9.38
CA PRO A 19 13.16 16.54 8.49
C PRO A 19 13.18 15.55 7.32
N PRO A 20 12.00 15.14 6.83
CA PRO A 20 11.93 14.28 5.65
C PRO A 20 12.79 14.89 4.52
N PRO A 21 13.51 14.06 3.75
CA PRO A 21 14.25 14.55 2.60
C PRO A 21 13.31 15.32 1.66
N ASP A 22 13.75 16.47 1.15
CA ASP A 22 13.01 17.25 0.14
C ASP A 22 13.18 16.61 -1.26
N ASP A 23 12.67 15.40 -1.39
CA ASP A 23 12.67 14.61 -2.63
C ASP A 23 11.25 14.49 -3.22
N ALA A 24 11.17 13.97 -4.45
CA ALA A 24 9.90 13.89 -5.17
C ALA A 24 8.91 12.90 -4.52
N PHE A 25 9.41 11.89 -3.81
CA PHE A 25 8.56 10.94 -3.09
C PHE A 25 7.88 11.61 -1.89
N HIS A 26 8.62 12.35 -1.07
CA HIS A 26 8.03 13.05 0.08
C HIS A 26 7.09 14.18 -0.34
N ARG A 27 7.37 14.87 -1.46
CA ARG A 27 6.38 15.80 -2.05
C ARG A 27 5.10 15.09 -2.49
N LEU A 28 5.19 13.90 -3.07
CA LEU A 28 3.99 13.09 -3.35
C LEU A 28 3.23 12.76 -2.06
N VAL A 29 3.91 12.39 -0.97
CA VAL A 29 3.26 12.12 0.32
C VAL A 29 2.51 13.36 0.82
N GLU A 30 3.14 14.54 0.76
CA GLU A 30 2.51 15.81 1.13
C GLU A 30 1.31 16.16 0.23
N ASP A 31 1.44 16.00 -1.08
CA ASP A 31 0.37 16.27 -2.05
C ASP A 31 -0.83 15.33 -1.84
N LEU A 32 -0.58 14.04 -1.56
CA LEU A 32 -1.61 13.06 -1.22
C LEU A 32 -2.34 13.45 0.08
N SER A 33 -1.58 13.83 1.11
CA SER A 33 -2.16 14.29 2.38
C SER A 33 -3.00 15.56 2.20
N ALA A 34 -2.52 16.51 1.39
CA ALA A 34 -3.25 17.73 1.06
C ALA A 34 -4.55 17.45 0.28
N ALA A 35 -4.51 16.53 -0.69
CA ALA A 35 -5.68 16.14 -1.48
C ALA A 35 -6.75 15.43 -0.65
N LEU A 36 -6.34 14.65 0.35
CA LEU A 36 -7.26 14.00 1.30
C LEU A 36 -7.75 14.96 2.40
N GLY A 37 -7.13 16.14 2.52
CA GLY A 37 -7.54 17.18 3.46
C GLY A 37 -7.42 16.76 4.93
N PRO A 38 -7.97 17.54 5.87
CA PRO A 38 -7.79 17.32 7.31
C PRO A 38 -8.66 16.20 7.89
N SER A 39 -9.66 15.70 7.17
CA SER A 39 -10.66 14.78 7.71
C SER A 39 -11.21 13.74 6.73
N SER A 40 -10.83 13.81 5.45
CA SER A 40 -11.45 12.98 4.41
C SER A 40 -10.62 11.74 4.15
N GLY A 41 -11.30 10.62 3.98
CA GLY A 41 -10.73 9.35 3.52
C GLY A 41 -10.96 9.17 2.02
N LEU A 42 -10.31 8.18 1.43
CA LEU A 42 -10.52 7.77 0.04
C LEU A 42 -11.97 7.33 -0.27
N ASP A 43 -12.75 7.04 0.77
CA ASP A 43 -14.17 6.67 0.77
C ASP A 43 -15.12 7.85 1.05
N SER A 44 -14.59 9.06 1.21
CA SER A 44 -15.40 10.25 1.46
C SER A 44 -15.93 10.85 0.17
N ASP A 45 -17.19 11.33 0.18
CA ASP A 45 -17.88 11.88 -1.00
C ASP A 45 -17.15 13.09 -1.63
N ASP A 46 -16.28 13.76 -0.87
CA ASP A 46 -15.50 14.92 -1.29
C ASP A 46 -14.11 14.57 -1.86
N VAL A 47 -13.73 13.29 -1.88
CA VAL A 47 -12.46 12.82 -2.45
C VAL A 47 -12.74 12.08 -3.76
N ASP A 48 -12.18 12.56 -4.87
CA ASP A 48 -12.18 11.84 -6.13
C ASP A 48 -10.95 10.89 -6.19
N PRO A 49 -11.13 9.56 -6.23
CA PRO A 49 -10.02 8.61 -6.37
C PRO A 49 -9.17 8.87 -7.63
N LEU A 50 -9.72 9.52 -8.66
CA LEU A 50 -8.98 9.90 -9.86
C LEU A 50 -7.92 10.97 -9.58
N ASP A 51 -8.13 11.86 -8.61
CA ASP A 51 -7.12 12.86 -8.26
C ASP A 51 -5.95 12.23 -7.51
N ILE A 52 -6.23 11.28 -6.61
CA ILE A 52 -5.20 10.44 -5.97
C ILE A 52 -4.42 9.63 -7.01
N GLN A 53 -5.12 9.04 -7.98
CA GLN A 53 -4.50 8.34 -9.09
C GLN A 53 -3.57 9.26 -9.90
N LYS A 54 -4.02 10.46 -10.28
CA LYS A 54 -3.18 11.43 -11.03
C LYS A 54 -1.93 11.85 -10.26
N LEU A 55 -2.04 12.08 -8.96
CA LEU A 55 -0.89 12.40 -8.10
C LEU A 55 0.14 11.27 -8.13
N MET A 56 -0.30 10.03 -7.93
CA MET A 56 0.58 8.86 -8.03
C MET A 56 1.17 8.68 -9.43
N GLU A 57 0.40 8.93 -10.50
CA GLU A 57 0.89 8.88 -11.88
C GLU A 57 1.98 9.94 -12.16
N GLY A 58 1.84 11.13 -11.58
CA GLY A 58 2.78 12.24 -11.73
C GLY A 58 4.16 11.97 -11.11
N TYR A 59 4.22 11.11 -10.08
CA TYR A 59 5.49 10.70 -9.48
C TYR A 59 6.22 9.67 -10.35
N THR A 60 7.49 9.94 -10.68
CA THR A 60 8.39 8.96 -11.32
C THR A 60 9.21 8.27 -10.23
N SER A 61 9.04 6.96 -10.09
CA SER A 61 9.68 6.13 -9.08
C SER A 61 11.21 6.25 -9.13
N LYS A 62 11.80 6.48 -7.96
CA LYS A 62 13.24 6.49 -7.77
C LYS A 62 13.60 5.81 -6.46
N GLU A 63 14.27 4.67 -6.56
CA GLU A 63 14.53 3.77 -5.42
C GLU A 63 15.15 4.48 -4.21
N SER A 64 16.12 5.38 -4.42
CA SER A 64 16.77 6.13 -3.33
C SER A 64 15.83 7.02 -2.49
N GLU A 65 14.63 7.33 -2.97
CA GLU A 65 13.67 8.20 -2.28
C GLU A 65 12.72 7.41 -1.37
N TRP A 66 12.45 6.13 -1.69
CA TRP A 66 11.49 5.30 -0.96
C TRP A 66 12.08 4.02 -0.34
N GLU A 67 13.32 3.63 -0.68
CA GLU A 67 13.94 2.37 -0.23
C GLU A 67 13.95 2.20 1.29
N ARG A 68 14.02 3.31 2.03
CA ARG A 68 13.99 3.33 3.51
C ARG A 68 12.72 2.72 4.10
N TYR A 69 11.62 2.70 3.34
CA TYR A 69 10.35 2.12 3.73
C TYR A 69 10.15 0.71 3.15
N ALA A 70 11.00 0.26 2.21
CA ALA A 70 10.85 -1.02 1.52
C ALA A 70 11.48 -2.18 2.30
N LEU A 71 10.95 -2.46 3.49
CA LEU A 71 11.47 -3.53 4.36
C LEU A 71 10.93 -4.89 3.90
N GLY A 72 11.66 -5.58 3.02
CA GLY A 72 11.29 -6.90 2.51
C GLY A 72 11.65 -8.06 3.45
N ASP A 73 10.90 -9.15 3.35
CA ASP A 73 11.17 -10.43 4.02
C ASP A 73 10.83 -11.59 3.07
N GLY A 74 11.87 -12.25 2.53
CA GLY A 74 11.71 -13.34 1.58
C GLY A 74 11.07 -14.61 2.14
N SER A 75 10.91 -14.71 3.46
CA SER A 75 10.17 -15.83 4.09
C SER A 75 8.64 -15.63 4.06
N ARG A 76 8.19 -14.42 3.74
CA ARG A 76 6.77 -14.05 3.64
C ARG A 76 6.38 -13.88 2.17
N ALA A 77 5.09 -14.01 1.86
CA ALA A 77 4.60 -13.71 0.52
C ALA A 77 4.87 -12.23 0.15
N TYR A 78 4.68 -11.34 1.12
CA TYR A 78 5.04 -9.92 1.05
C TYR A 78 5.05 -9.28 2.44
N THR A 79 5.58 -8.06 2.53
CA THR A 79 5.52 -7.20 3.71
C THR A 79 4.71 -5.94 3.43
N ARG A 80 4.21 -5.29 4.48
CA ARG A 80 3.46 -4.02 4.42
C ARG A 80 4.16 -3.03 5.35
N ASN A 81 4.59 -1.91 4.81
CA ASN A 81 5.43 -0.95 5.52
C ASN A 81 4.75 0.42 5.49
N LEU A 82 4.44 0.95 6.66
CA LEU A 82 3.78 2.25 6.80
C LEU A 82 4.75 3.37 6.40
N VAL A 83 4.29 4.23 5.49
CA VAL A 83 4.99 5.46 5.08
C VAL A 83 4.41 6.63 5.86
N ASP A 84 3.08 6.78 5.84
CA ASP A 84 2.36 7.91 6.42
C ASP A 84 0.93 7.51 6.81
N GLU A 85 0.45 8.00 7.96
CA GLU A 85 -0.93 7.81 8.46
C GLU A 85 -1.91 8.88 7.94
N GLY A 86 -1.44 9.80 7.08
CA GLY A 86 -2.20 10.91 6.56
C GLY A 86 -2.82 11.76 7.67
N ASN A 87 -4.14 11.96 7.54
CA ASN A 87 -4.99 12.62 8.52
C ASN A 87 -5.66 11.63 9.51
N GLY A 88 -5.17 10.39 9.59
CA GLY A 88 -5.78 9.30 10.37
C GLY A 88 -6.98 8.62 9.70
N LYS A 89 -7.32 9.00 8.46
CA LYS A 89 -8.39 8.38 7.63
C LYS A 89 -7.87 7.62 6.42
N SER A 90 -6.57 7.73 6.13
CA SER A 90 -5.91 6.95 5.08
C SER A 90 -4.58 6.42 5.59
N ASN A 91 -4.11 5.34 4.98
CA ASN A 91 -2.78 4.80 5.18
C ASN A 91 -2.07 4.78 3.83
N LEU A 92 -0.86 5.34 3.81
CA LEU A 92 0.07 5.19 2.70
C LEU A 92 1.07 4.09 3.06
N LEU A 93 1.06 3.00 2.29
CA LEU A 93 1.89 1.82 2.54
C LEU A 93 2.80 1.52 1.35
N ILE A 94 4.02 1.07 1.63
CA ILE A 94 4.86 0.37 0.67
C ILE A 94 4.78 -1.14 0.94
N LEU A 95 4.39 -1.89 -0.08
CA LEU A 95 4.40 -3.34 -0.07
C LEU A 95 5.59 -3.87 -0.85
N VAL A 96 6.30 -4.85 -0.27
CA VAL A 96 7.43 -5.53 -0.90
C VAL A 96 7.04 -6.98 -1.15
N TRP A 97 6.96 -7.38 -2.41
CA TRP A 97 6.44 -8.66 -2.87
C TRP A 97 7.57 -9.63 -3.17
N SER A 98 7.57 -10.77 -2.49
CA SER A 98 8.57 -11.81 -2.71
C SER A 98 8.44 -12.42 -4.11
N PRO A 99 9.54 -12.89 -4.70
CA PRO A 99 9.52 -13.53 -6.01
C PRO A 99 8.51 -14.68 -6.06
N GLY A 100 7.71 -14.75 -7.14
CA GLY A 100 6.71 -15.79 -7.40
C GLY A 100 5.53 -15.84 -6.43
N ASN A 101 5.41 -14.89 -5.49
CA ASN A 101 4.38 -14.88 -4.46
C ASN A 101 3.24 -13.90 -4.80
N GLY A 102 2.15 -13.97 -4.04
CA GLY A 102 1.03 -13.04 -4.17
C GLY A 102 0.09 -13.10 -2.98
N SER A 103 -0.90 -12.21 -2.98
CA SER A 103 -1.96 -12.17 -1.99
C SER A 103 -2.94 -13.34 -2.14
N ALA A 104 -3.76 -13.53 -1.11
CA ALA A 104 -5.03 -14.21 -1.29
C ALA A 104 -5.96 -13.38 -2.22
N ILE A 105 -7.03 -14.02 -2.71
CA ILE A 105 -8.13 -13.28 -3.34
C ILE A 105 -8.86 -12.52 -2.23
N HIS A 106 -9.06 -11.22 -2.41
CA HIS A 106 -9.65 -10.34 -1.40
C HIS A 106 -10.49 -9.21 -2.00
N ASP A 107 -11.32 -8.62 -1.16
CA ASP A 107 -12.05 -7.38 -1.38
C ASP A 107 -11.38 -6.20 -0.66
N HIS A 108 -11.98 -5.02 -0.73
CA HIS A 108 -11.56 -3.79 -0.08
C HIS A 108 -12.58 -3.29 0.94
N ALA A 109 -13.47 -4.14 1.47
CA ALA A 109 -14.46 -3.77 2.49
C ALA A 109 -15.22 -2.46 2.18
N ASN A 110 -15.65 -2.31 0.93
CA ASN A 110 -16.34 -1.17 0.35
C ASN A 110 -15.52 0.14 0.26
N ALA A 111 -14.19 0.04 0.20
CA ALA A 111 -13.31 1.18 0.00
C ALA A 111 -12.62 1.21 -1.36
N HIS A 112 -11.94 2.34 -1.55
CA HIS A 112 -11.13 2.65 -2.70
C HIS A 112 -9.65 2.39 -2.37
N CYS A 113 -8.93 1.79 -3.32
CA CYS A 113 -7.50 1.57 -3.23
C CYS A 113 -6.83 2.04 -4.52
N VAL A 114 -5.78 2.85 -4.39
CA VAL A 114 -4.91 3.23 -5.50
C VAL A 114 -3.55 2.59 -5.30
N MET A 115 -3.10 1.83 -6.28
CA MET A 115 -1.83 1.12 -6.26
C MET A 115 -0.91 1.60 -7.39
N LYS A 116 0.31 2.01 -7.05
CA LYS A 116 1.38 2.33 -8.00
C LYS A 116 2.51 1.31 -7.92
N ILE A 117 3.03 0.86 -9.06
CA ILE A 117 4.24 0.03 -9.09
C ILE A 117 5.49 0.93 -8.98
N LEU A 118 6.28 0.71 -7.93
CA LEU A 118 7.53 1.44 -7.70
C LEU A 118 8.75 0.71 -8.26
N LYS A 119 8.73 -0.63 -8.30
CA LYS A 119 9.81 -1.46 -8.84
C LYS A 119 9.27 -2.79 -9.33
N GLY A 120 9.81 -3.28 -10.45
CA GLY A 120 9.45 -4.58 -11.00
C GLY A 120 8.09 -4.55 -11.71
N ARG A 121 7.32 -5.64 -11.57
CA ARG A 121 5.99 -5.79 -12.15
C ARG A 121 5.07 -6.58 -11.22
N LEU A 122 3.79 -6.28 -11.25
CA LEU A 122 2.75 -7.04 -10.54
C LEU A 122 1.62 -7.39 -11.49
N GLN A 123 1.07 -8.59 -11.33
CA GLN A 123 -0.15 -9.03 -12.01
C GLN A 123 -1.35 -8.86 -11.07
N GLU A 124 -2.36 -8.16 -11.55
CA GLU A 124 -3.70 -8.11 -10.97
C GLU A 124 -4.61 -9.10 -11.73
N THR A 125 -5.20 -10.03 -10.99
CA THR A 125 -6.27 -10.91 -11.49
C THR A 125 -7.57 -10.49 -10.81
N LEU A 126 -8.54 -10.02 -11.59
CA LEU A 126 -9.89 -9.67 -11.13
C LEU A 126 -10.81 -10.88 -11.22
N TYR A 127 -11.67 -11.04 -10.22
CA TYR A 127 -12.68 -12.08 -10.14
C TYR A 127 -14.07 -11.46 -9.99
N ALA A 128 -15.07 -12.10 -10.59
CA ALA A 128 -16.46 -11.79 -10.32
C ALA A 128 -16.83 -12.19 -8.88
N TRP A 129 -17.77 -11.45 -8.29
CA TRP A 129 -18.39 -11.86 -7.03
C TRP A 129 -19.10 -13.20 -7.20
N PRO A 130 -19.06 -14.10 -6.20
CA PRO A 130 -19.77 -15.36 -6.26
C PRO A 130 -21.28 -15.13 -6.33
N GLU A 131 -21.99 -16.04 -7.00
CA GLU A 131 -23.43 -15.96 -7.14
C GLU A 131 -24.12 -16.29 -5.80
N GLU A 132 -24.62 -15.28 -5.10
CA GLU A 132 -25.26 -15.43 -3.78
C GLU A 132 -26.41 -16.44 -3.81
N ASP A 133 -27.22 -16.43 -4.87
CA ASP A 133 -28.34 -17.36 -5.03
C ASP A 133 -27.89 -18.84 -5.04
N LYS A 134 -26.71 -19.14 -5.59
CA LYS A 134 -26.14 -20.50 -5.58
C LYS A 134 -25.63 -20.83 -4.19
N LEU A 135 -24.91 -19.91 -3.55
CA LEU A 135 -24.40 -20.10 -2.20
C LEU A 135 -25.52 -20.34 -1.17
N GLN A 136 -26.62 -19.58 -1.26
CA GLN A 136 -27.80 -19.76 -0.40
C GLN A 136 -28.47 -21.11 -0.59
N LYS A 137 -28.37 -21.71 -1.79
CA LYS A 137 -28.88 -23.06 -2.09
C LYS A 137 -27.89 -24.18 -1.73
N GLY A 138 -26.72 -23.85 -1.16
CA GLY A 138 -25.67 -24.80 -0.83
C GLY A 138 -24.90 -25.32 -2.06
N GLU A 139 -25.03 -24.65 -3.20
CA GLU A 139 -24.29 -24.98 -4.41
C GLU A 139 -22.92 -24.29 -4.44
N THR A 140 -21.98 -24.88 -5.16
CA THR A 140 -20.65 -24.28 -5.36
C THR A 140 -20.73 -23.13 -6.36
N SER A 141 -20.16 -21.97 -6.02
CA SER A 141 -19.95 -20.85 -6.94
C SER A 141 -18.45 -20.56 -7.07
N PRO A 142 -17.72 -21.25 -7.98
CA PRO A 142 -16.30 -20.97 -8.18
C PRO A 142 -16.08 -19.54 -8.68
N LEU A 143 -15.02 -18.89 -8.20
CA LEU A 143 -14.68 -17.53 -8.62
C LEU A 143 -14.22 -17.52 -10.07
N ALA A 144 -14.93 -16.79 -10.92
CA ALA A 144 -14.59 -16.64 -12.33
C ALA A 144 -13.66 -15.44 -12.54
N ILE A 145 -12.55 -15.65 -13.24
CA ILE A 145 -11.65 -14.56 -13.63
C ILE A 145 -12.36 -13.68 -14.67
N THR A 146 -12.42 -12.38 -14.41
CA THR A 146 -12.99 -11.39 -15.34
C THR A 146 -11.91 -10.66 -16.13
N ARG A 147 -10.73 -10.45 -15.54
CA ARG A 147 -9.61 -9.75 -16.18
C ARG A 147 -8.29 -10.15 -15.55
N GLU A 148 -7.24 -10.17 -16.36
CA GLU A 148 -5.85 -10.24 -15.88
C GLU A 148 -5.04 -9.12 -16.53
N THR A 149 -4.33 -8.35 -15.73
CA THR A 149 -3.51 -7.22 -16.19
C THR A 149 -2.16 -7.25 -15.49
N VAL A 150 -1.08 -7.07 -16.23
CA VAL A 150 0.27 -6.88 -15.67
C VAL A 150 0.62 -5.40 -15.69
N TYR A 151 0.94 -4.85 -14.52
CA TYR A 151 1.42 -3.49 -14.35
C TYR A 151 2.93 -3.50 -14.11
N GLY A 152 3.66 -2.73 -14.89
CA GLY A 152 5.09 -2.45 -14.72
C GLY A 152 5.33 -1.16 -13.95
N GLU A 153 6.61 -0.87 -13.70
CA GLU A 153 7.08 0.33 -13.00
C GLU A 153 6.38 1.61 -13.50
N ASN A 154 6.05 2.48 -12.54
CA ASN A 154 5.34 3.74 -12.70
C ASN A 154 3.86 3.64 -13.08
N GLN A 155 3.36 2.49 -13.52
CA GLN A 155 1.94 2.32 -13.78
C GLN A 155 1.12 2.34 -12.48
N VAL A 156 -0.08 2.90 -12.58
CA VAL A 156 -1.03 3.03 -11.48
C VAL A 156 -2.31 2.29 -11.85
N THR A 157 -2.92 1.66 -10.86
CA THR A 157 -4.25 1.06 -10.97
C THR A 157 -5.11 1.49 -9.80
N TYR A 158 -6.42 1.39 -9.99
CA TYR A 158 -7.44 1.70 -9.02
C TYR A 158 -8.35 0.49 -8.85
N MET A 159 -8.70 0.20 -7.60
CA MET A 159 -9.61 -0.87 -7.25
C MET A 159 -10.66 -0.41 -6.22
N SER A 160 -11.87 -0.95 -6.38
CA SER A 160 -12.96 -0.88 -5.39
C SER A 160 -13.86 -2.10 -5.56
N ASP A 161 -14.66 -2.43 -4.54
CA ASP A 161 -15.54 -3.61 -4.54
C ASP A 161 -16.60 -3.60 -5.65
N LYS A 162 -16.90 -2.41 -6.21
CA LYS A 162 -17.76 -2.25 -7.39
C LYS A 162 -17.19 -2.94 -8.64
N LEU A 163 -15.87 -3.17 -8.68
CA LEU A 163 -15.18 -3.81 -9.80
C LEU A 163 -15.05 -5.34 -9.63
N GLY A 164 -15.21 -5.85 -8.41
CA GLY A 164 -15.08 -7.28 -8.11
C GLY A 164 -14.13 -7.56 -6.95
N LEU A 165 -13.65 -8.80 -6.89
CA LEU A 165 -12.54 -9.23 -6.04
C LEU A 165 -11.25 -9.19 -6.84
N HIS A 166 -10.10 -9.13 -6.17
CA HIS A 166 -8.83 -9.26 -6.89
C HIS A 166 -7.75 -10.03 -6.14
N LYS A 167 -6.72 -10.42 -6.90
CA LYS A 167 -5.48 -10.99 -6.40
C LYS A 167 -4.32 -10.24 -7.03
N ILE A 168 -3.35 -9.83 -6.22
CA ILE A 168 -2.10 -9.25 -6.68
C ILE A 168 -0.99 -10.28 -6.53
N SER A 169 -0.16 -10.43 -7.56
CA SER A 169 0.98 -11.35 -7.54
C SER A 169 2.21 -10.76 -8.20
N ASN A 170 3.39 -11.12 -7.71
CA ASN A 170 4.65 -10.91 -8.38
C ASN A 170 4.94 -12.13 -9.27
N PRO A 171 4.83 -12.00 -10.60
CA PRO A 171 5.07 -13.13 -11.51
C PRO A 171 6.56 -13.41 -11.73
N ASP A 172 7.48 -12.55 -11.25
CA ASP A 172 8.92 -12.75 -11.39
C ASP A 172 9.41 -13.81 -10.39
N PRO A 173 10.08 -14.89 -10.84
CA PRO A 173 10.50 -15.97 -9.94
C PRO A 173 11.76 -15.63 -9.13
N ASP A 174 12.51 -14.60 -9.52
CA ASP A 174 13.83 -14.31 -8.96
C ASP A 174 13.91 -12.94 -8.27
N ASN A 175 13.10 -11.98 -8.71
CA ASN A 175 13.21 -10.58 -8.29
C ASN A 175 12.02 -10.12 -7.45
N PHE A 176 12.30 -9.32 -6.43
CA PHE A 176 11.27 -8.63 -5.66
C PHE A 176 10.60 -7.53 -6.49
N ALA A 177 9.32 -7.29 -6.22
CA ALA A 177 8.57 -6.15 -6.73
C ALA A 177 8.14 -5.24 -5.57
N VAL A 178 7.95 -3.96 -5.84
CA VAL A 178 7.57 -2.96 -4.83
C VAL A 178 6.40 -2.13 -5.35
N SER A 179 5.42 -1.89 -4.50
CA SER A 179 4.24 -1.06 -4.83
C SER A 179 3.87 -0.12 -3.70
N LEU A 180 3.41 1.08 -4.06
CA LEU A 180 2.80 2.06 -3.17
C LEU A 180 1.29 1.88 -3.16
N HIS A 181 0.66 1.91 -1.99
CA HIS A 181 -0.78 1.74 -1.80
C HIS A 181 -1.32 2.90 -0.97
N CYS A 182 -2.34 3.59 -1.46
CA CYS A 182 -3.16 4.52 -0.66
C CYS A 182 -4.56 3.93 -0.50
N LYS A 183 -4.98 3.76 0.76
CA LYS A 183 -6.27 3.17 1.14
C LYS A 183 -6.77 3.77 2.46
N PRO A 184 -8.07 3.65 2.80
CA PRO A 184 -8.58 4.08 4.10
C PRO A 184 -7.92 3.40 5.31
N SER A 185 -7.82 4.12 6.43
CA SER A 185 -7.14 3.66 7.65
C SER A 185 -7.94 2.63 8.46
N ASN A 186 -9.26 2.61 8.31
CA ASN A 186 -10.17 1.63 8.93
C ASN A 186 -10.06 0.23 8.31
N ILE A 187 -9.29 0.09 7.23
CA ILE A 187 -9.13 -1.17 6.50
C ILE A 187 -7.77 -1.76 6.85
N ASP A 188 -7.73 -2.32 8.05
CA ASP A 188 -6.78 -3.33 8.49
C ASP A 188 -7.27 -4.72 8.08
N THR A 189 -7.83 -4.89 6.87
CA THR A 189 -8.21 -6.23 6.43
C THR A 189 -6.94 -7.08 6.48
N LEU A 190 -6.95 -7.99 7.44
CA LEU A 190 -6.00 -9.04 7.79
C LEU A 190 -5.88 -10.08 6.66
N ILE A 191 -6.31 -9.73 5.46
CA ILE A 191 -6.27 -10.54 4.26
C ILE A 191 -5.55 -9.70 3.21
N CYS A 192 -4.25 -9.63 3.42
CA CYS A 192 -3.26 -9.27 2.46
C CYS A 192 -2.15 -10.30 2.68
#